data_AF-A0A7C4TUD6-F1
#
_entry.id   AF-A0A7C4TUD6-F1
#
_cell.length_a   1.000
_cell.length_b   1.000
_cell.length_c   1.000
_cell.angle_alpha   90.00
_cell.angle_beta   90.00
_cell.angle_gamma   90.00
#
_symmetry.space_group_name_H-M   'P 1'
#
loop_
_entity.id
_entity.type
_entity.pdbx_description
1 polymer ?
#
loop_
_entity_poly.entity_id
_entity_poly.type
_entity_poly.pdbx_seq_one_letter_code
_entity_poly.pdbx_strand_id
1 'polypeptide(L)'
;MSKTAILYVKSEKIEHVEYTMPNWGHWCSAGYRATKTDFVLNEEDRKAIELLEKSGLSFKVVDLGLASLITRLRAKIEGVNKTPTLVFMARKLKGLKEIEVALEKELKICLK
;
A
#
# COMPACT_ATOMS: atom_id res chain seq x y z
N MET A 1 -1.31 20.40 17.30
CA MET A 1 -0.86 19.79 16.03
C MET A 1 -1.70 18.54 15.80
N SER A 2 -2.49 18.48 14.73
CA SER A 2 -3.23 17.25 14.39
C SER A 2 -2.22 16.15 14.08
N LYS A 3 -2.13 15.14 14.95
CA LYS A 3 -1.22 14.00 14.78
C LYS A 3 -1.82 13.04 13.75
N THR A 4 -1.78 13.40 12.47
CA THR A 4 -2.27 12.54 11.38
C THR A 4 -1.40 11.30 11.28
N ALA A 5 -1.99 10.11 11.35
CA ALA A 5 -1.25 8.87 11.12
C ALA A 5 -0.97 8.67 9.62
N ILE A 6 0.11 7.98 9.29
CA ILE A 6 0.45 7.63 7.90
C ILE A 6 0.59 6.12 7.81
N LEU A 7 -0.29 5.48 7.05
CA LEU A 7 -0.21 4.08 6.72
C LEU A 7 0.53 3.90 5.38
N TYR A 8 1.64 3.19 5.42
CA TYR A 8 2.36 2.77 4.23
C TYR A 8 1.90 1.37 3.83
N VAL A 9 1.47 1.24 2.56
CA VAL A 9 1.06 -0.01 1.93
C VAL A 9 1.84 -0.21 0.63
N LYS A 10 1.75 -1.38 0.01
CA LYS A 10 2.41 -1.62 -1.28
C LYS A 10 1.52 -2.45 -2.20
N SER A 11 0.96 -1.80 -3.22
CA SER A 11 0.30 -2.52 -4.31
C SER A 11 1.31 -3.26 -5.18
N GLU A 12 0.93 -4.44 -5.65
CA GLU A 12 1.63 -5.16 -6.70
C GLU A 12 1.03 -4.84 -8.06
N LYS A 13 1.89 -4.62 -9.05
CA LYS A 13 1.49 -4.36 -10.43
C LYS A 13 1.23 -5.70 -11.12
N ILE A 14 0.01 -5.91 -11.60
CA ILE A 14 -0.38 -7.07 -12.39
C ILE A 14 -0.63 -6.59 -13.82
N GLU A 15 0.24 -7.02 -14.74
CA GLU A 15 0.09 -6.74 -16.16
C GLU A 15 -0.69 -7.88 -16.83
N HIS A 16 -1.82 -7.55 -17.43
CA HIS A 16 -2.56 -8.46 -18.30
C HIS A 16 -2.02 -8.28 -19.72
N VAL A 17 -1.53 -9.37 -20.29
CA VAL A 17 -0.99 -9.38 -21.64
C VAL A 17 -1.88 -10.23 -22.55
N GLU A 18 -2.15 -9.71 -23.74
CA GLU A 18 -2.84 -10.46 -24.78
C GLU A 18 -1.94 -10.59 -26.00
N TYR A 19 -2.05 -11.75 -26.64
CA TYR A 19 -1.35 -12.01 -27.89
C TYR A 19 -2.09 -11.33 -29.03
N THR A 20 -1.41 -10.39 -29.71
CA THR A 20 -1.96 -9.73 -30.89
C THR A 20 -1.51 -10.48 -32.15
N MET A 21 -2.47 -10.87 -32.99
CA MET A 21 -2.17 -11.46 -34.30
C MET A 21 -1.49 -10.44 -35.22
N PRO A 22 -0.62 -10.89 -36.15
CA PRO A 22 0.03 -9.98 -37.09
C PRO A 22 -0.98 -9.38 -38.07
N ASN A 23 -0.84 -8.08 -38.33
CA ASN A 23 -1.53 -7.43 -39.44
C ASN A 23 -0.97 -7.93 -40.78
N TRP A 24 -1.83 -8.05 -41.79
CA TRP A 24 -1.44 -8.47 -43.13
C TRP A 24 -0.40 -7.52 -43.71
N GLY A 25 0.75 -8.04 -44.15
CA GLY A 25 1.90 -7.26 -44.63
C GLY A 25 2.88 -6.78 -43.55
N HIS A 26 2.57 -6.94 -42.25
CA HIS A 26 3.42 -6.52 -41.14
C HIS A 26 3.57 -7.62 -40.09
N TRP A 27 4.33 -8.67 -40.42
CA TRP A 27 4.62 -9.81 -39.53
C TRP A 27 5.24 -9.40 -38.18
N CYS A 28 6.00 -8.29 -38.15
CA CYS A 28 6.59 -7.71 -36.94
C CYS A 28 5.58 -7.06 -35.97
N SER A 29 4.29 -7.01 -36.31
CA SER A 29 3.25 -6.48 -35.44
C SER A 29 2.70 -7.51 -34.45
N ALA A 30 3.00 -8.80 -34.65
CA ALA A 30 2.63 -9.87 -33.73
C ALA A 30 3.43 -9.79 -32.43
N GLY A 31 2.76 -10.03 -31.30
CA GLY A 31 3.43 -10.08 -30.01
C GLY A 31 2.49 -9.95 -28.83
N TYR A 32 3.02 -10.21 -27.64
CA TYR A 32 2.33 -9.94 -26.39
C TYR A 32 2.33 -8.43 -26.14
N ARG A 33 1.14 -7.86 -25.96
CA ARG A 33 0.97 -6.45 -25.61
C ARG A 33 0.22 -6.39 -24.29
N ALA A 34 0.67 -5.51 -23.40
CA ALA A 34 -0.07 -5.19 -22.19
C ALA A 34 -1.39 -4.52 -22.59
N THR A 35 -2.52 -5.13 -22.24
CA THR A 35 -3.86 -4.60 -22.51
C THR A 35 -4.42 -3.89 -21.29
N LYS A 36 -4.05 -4.34 -20.10
CA LYS A 36 -4.49 -3.77 -18.84
C LYS A 36 -3.41 -3.89 -17.77
N THR A 37 -3.36 -2.92 -16.86
CA THR A 37 -2.54 -2.97 -15.66
C THR A 37 -3.44 -2.76 -14.46
N ASP A 38 -3.46 -3.73 -13.55
CA ASP A 38 -4.14 -3.64 -12.27
C ASP A 38 -3.12 -3.47 -11.13
N PHE A 39 -3.52 -2.76 -10.07
CA PHE A 39 -2.72 -2.58 -8.86
C PHE A 39 -3.48 -3.19 -7.69
N VAL A 40 -2.91 -4.24 -7.11
CA VAL A 40 -3.60 -5.05 -6.09
C VAL A 40 -2.83 -4.98 -4.78
N LEU A 41 -3.52 -4.62 -3.70
CA LEU A 41 -3.00 -4.71 -2.35
C LEU A 41 -3.06 -6.16 -1.87
N ASN A 42 -2.04 -6.57 -1.12
CA ASN A 42 -2.09 -7.84 -0.42
C ASN A 42 -3.13 -7.82 0.71
N GLU A 43 -3.43 -8.99 1.27
CA GLU A 43 -4.47 -9.14 2.29
C GLU A 43 -4.16 -8.38 3.58
N GLU A 44 -2.90 -8.36 4.03
CA GLU A 44 -2.49 -7.64 5.25
C GLU A 44 -2.66 -6.13 5.10
N ASP A 45 -2.25 -5.56 3.96
CA ASP A 45 -2.35 -4.14 3.66
C ASP A 45 -3.82 -3.70 3.59
N ARG A 46 -4.68 -4.50 2.93
CA ARG A 46 -6.13 -4.23 2.88
C ARG A 46 -6.76 -4.25 4.28
N LYS A 47 -6.46 -5.29 5.07
CA LYS A 47 -6.97 -5.41 6.45
C LYS A 47 -6.50 -4.25 7.33
N ALA A 48 -5.27 -3.77 7.16
CA ALA A 48 -4.77 -2.64 7.94
C ALA A 48 -5.53 -1.33 7.62
N ILE A 49 -5.93 -1.11 6.36
CA ILE A 49 -6.77 0.02 5.98
C ILE A 49 -8.14 -0.10 6.65
N GLU A 50 -8.82 -1.25 6.50
CA GLU A 50 -10.14 -1.50 7.09
C GLU A 50 -10.13 -1.31 8.62
N LEU A 51 -9.07 -1.77 9.28
CA LEU A 51 -8.88 -1.63 10.73
C LEU A 51 -8.78 -0.14 11.15
N LEU A 52 -8.02 0.66 10.39
CA LEU A 52 -7.90 2.09 10.67
C LEU A 52 -9.17 2.86 10.37
N GLU A 53 -9.90 2.53 9.30
CA GLU A 53 -11.20 3.12 9.01
C GLU A 53 -12.21 2.85 10.15
N LYS A 54 -12.24 1.62 10.66
CA LYS A 54 -13.09 1.24 11.81
C LYS A 54 -12.69 1.93 13.10
N SER A 55 -11.42 2.29 13.26
CA SER A 55 -10.93 2.96 14.48
C SER A 55 -11.36 4.42 14.58
N GLY A 56 -11.86 5.04 13.49
CA GLY A 56 -12.19 6.46 13.43
C GLY A 56 -10.97 7.40 13.51
N LEU A 57 -9.75 6.84 13.48
CA LEU A 57 -8.52 7.61 13.51
C LEU A 57 -8.31 8.33 12.17
N SER A 58 -7.91 9.60 12.18
CA SER A 58 -7.57 10.31 10.93
C SER A 58 -6.19 9.86 10.43
N PHE A 59 -6.16 9.21 9.26
CA PHE A 59 -4.92 8.73 8.65
C PHE A 59 -4.82 9.09 7.15
N LYS A 60 -3.59 9.03 6.64
CA LYS A 60 -3.28 9.08 5.20
C LYS A 60 -2.73 7.74 4.77
N VAL A 61 -3.07 7.31 3.56
CA VAL A 61 -2.47 6.12 2.93
C VAL A 61 -1.40 6.56 1.93
N VAL A 62 -0.23 5.93 2.01
CA VAL A 62 0.86 6.09 1.04
C VAL A 62 1.13 4.73 0.41
N ASP A 63 0.76 4.59 -0.86
CA ASP A 63 1.04 3.38 -1.62
C ASP A 63 2.43 3.43 -2.25
N LEU A 64 3.34 2.60 -1.72
CA LEU A 64 4.71 2.49 -2.19
C LEU A 64 4.81 1.82 -3.57
N GLY A 65 3.81 1.07 -4.02
CA GLY A 65 3.75 0.49 -5.36
C GLY A 65 3.53 1.54 -6.45
N LEU A 66 2.74 2.57 -6.14
CA LEU A 66 2.44 3.70 -7.03
C LEU A 66 3.34 4.91 -6.80
N ALA A 67 4.07 4.95 -5.68
CA ALA A 67 4.89 6.10 -5.33
C ALA A 67 6.15 6.25 -6.20
N SER A 68 6.56 7.51 -6.36
CA SER A 68 7.82 7.87 -7.02
C SER A 68 9.02 7.18 -6.38
N LEU A 69 10.11 7.00 -7.13
CA LEU A 69 11.36 6.44 -6.62
C LEU A 69 11.88 7.23 -5.40
N ILE A 70 11.77 8.55 -5.42
CA ILE A 70 12.20 9.44 -4.34
C ILE A 70 11.38 9.16 -3.08
N THR A 71 10.06 9.04 -3.20
CA THR A 71 9.17 8.74 -2.06
C THR A 71 9.48 7.37 -1.47
N ARG A 72 9.70 6.36 -2.31
CA ARG A 72 10.09 5.01 -1.87
C ARG A 72 11.42 5.01 -1.12
N LEU A 73 12.42 5.74 -1.64
CA LEU A 73 13.72 5.88 -0.99
C LEU A 73 13.61 6.59 0.36
N ARG A 74 12.84 7.69 0.44
CA ARG A 74 12.57 8.39 1.70
C ARG A 74 11.92 7.47 2.73
N ALA A 75 10.86 6.76 2.36
CA ALA A 75 10.19 5.81 3.25
C ALA A 75 11.16 4.72 3.76
N LYS A 76 12.03 4.20 2.88
CA LYS A 76 13.05 3.21 3.26
C LYS A 76 14.08 3.78 4.23
N ILE A 77 14.57 5.00 4.00
CA ILE A 77 15.50 5.71 4.91
C ILE A 77 14.83 5.97 6.26
N GLU A 78 13.54 6.31 6.24
CA GLU A 78 12.69 6.44 7.43
C GLU A 78 12.37 5.07 8.07
N GLY A 79 12.93 3.96 7.59
CA GLY A 79 12.80 2.64 8.23
C GLY A 79 11.47 1.93 7.95
N VAL A 80 10.71 2.38 6.94
CA VAL A 80 9.58 1.64 6.36
C VAL A 80 10.14 0.58 5.42
N ASN A 81 10.47 -0.57 6.00
CA ASN A 81 11.10 -1.69 5.30
C ASN A 81 10.13 -2.86 5.00
N LYS A 82 8.92 -2.81 5.56
CA LYS A 82 7.85 -3.79 5.36
C LYS A 82 6.50 -3.06 5.27
N THR A 83 5.53 -3.62 4.57
CA THR A 83 4.13 -3.18 4.60
C THR A 83 3.24 -4.28 5.18
N PRO A 84 2.14 -3.94 5.85
CA PRO A 84 1.71 -2.58 6.18
C PRO A 84 2.60 -1.95 7.26
N THR A 85 2.86 -0.64 7.23
CA THR A 85 3.52 0.06 8.34
C THR A 85 2.76 1.33 8.68
N LEU A 86 2.30 1.44 9.93
CA LEU A 86 1.67 2.65 10.44
C LEU A 86 2.70 3.52 11.17
N VAL A 87 2.81 4.78 10.75
CA VAL A 87 3.55 5.81 11.47
C VAL A 87 2.54 6.67 12.23
N PHE A 88 2.58 6.58 13.56
CA PHE A 88 1.66 7.30 14.45
C PHE A 88 2.38 7.76 15.72
N MET A 89 2.21 9.03 16.09
CA MET A 89 2.85 9.63 17.28
C MET A 89 4.36 9.32 17.42
N ALA A 90 5.12 9.46 16.32
CA ALA A 90 6.55 9.12 16.23
C ALA A 90 6.90 7.63 16.46
N ARG A 91 5.91 6.75 16.57
CA ARG A 91 6.07 5.29 16.58
C ARG A 91 5.83 4.74 15.18
N LYS A 92 6.51 3.63 14.89
CA LYS A 92 6.37 2.86 13.65
C LYS A 92 5.89 1.47 14.04
N LEU A 93 4.70 1.10 13.61
CA LEU A 93 4.08 -0.20 13.87
C LEU A 93 4.16 -0.99 12.57
N LYS A 94 4.90 -2.09 12.58
CA LYS A 94 5.25 -2.85 11.38
C LYS A 94 4.44 -4.12 11.32
N GLY A 95 3.65 -4.26 10.27
CA GLY A 95 2.74 -5.38 10.06
C GLY A 95 1.40 -5.20 10.75
N LEU A 96 0.40 -5.95 10.27
CA LEU A 96 -0.98 -5.85 10.72
C LEU A 96 -1.14 -6.07 12.24
N LYS A 97 -0.48 -7.09 12.78
CA LYS A 97 -0.58 -7.48 14.19
C LYS A 97 -0.12 -6.38 15.16
N GLU A 98 0.95 -5.65 14.83
CA GLU A 98 1.41 -4.55 15.67
C GLU A 98 0.43 -3.37 15.65
N ILE A 99 -0.19 -3.12 14.49
CA ILE A 99 -1.21 -2.08 14.31
C ILE A 99 -2.45 -2.44 15.14
N GLU A 100 -2.93 -3.68 15.06
CA GLU A 100 -4.06 -4.20 15.86
C GLU A 100 -3.82 -3.99 17.36
N VAL A 101 -2.70 -4.48 17.88
CA VAL A 101 -2.36 -4.39 19.31
C VAL A 101 -2.25 -2.93 19.77
N ALA A 102 -1.75 -2.03 18.91
CA ALA A 102 -1.65 -0.62 19.24
C ALA A 102 -3.02 0.07 19.29
N LEU A 103 -3.90 -0.19 18.30
CA LEU A 103 -5.23 0.40 18.27
C LEU A 103 -6.08 -0.09 19.45
N GLU A 104 -5.99 -1.37 19.82
CA GLU A 104 -6.66 -1.87 21.02
C GLU A 104 -6.24 -1.15 22.30
N LYS A 105 -4.95 -0.79 22.42
CA LYS A 105 -4.44 -0.03 23.57
C LYS A 105 -4.95 1.41 23.57
N GLU A 106 -4.93 2.08 22.42
CA GLU A 106 -5.40 3.46 22.30
C GLU A 106 -6.93 3.57 22.52
N LEU A 107 -7.72 2.61 22.01
CA LEU A 107 -9.17 2.53 22.27
C LEU A 107 -9.48 2.32 23.75
N LYS A 108 -8.68 1.54 24.48
CA LYS A 108 -8.82 1.36 25.93
C LYS A 108 -8.46 2.61 26.74
N ILE A 109 -7.60 3.48 26.21
CA ILE A 109 -7.20 4.74 26.87
C ILE A 109 -8.28 5.82 26.70
N CYS A 110 -9.04 5.83 25.59
CA CYS A 110 -10.14 6.78 25.40
C CYS A 110 -11.46 6.42 26.10
N LEU A 111 -11.60 5.18 26.60
CA LEU A 111 -12.80 4.69 27.30
C LEU A 111 -12.68 4.73 28.84
N LYS A 112 -11.60 5.30 29.39
CA LYS A 112 -11.40 5.55 30.82
C LYS A 112 -11.36 7.04 31.09
#